data_AF-A0A2A3JPX7-F1
#
_entry.id   AF-A0A2A3JPX7-F1
#
_cell.length_a   1.000
_cell.length_b   1.000
_cell.length_c   1.000
_cell.angle_alpha   90.00
_cell.angle_beta   90.00
_cell.angle_gamma   90.00
#
_symmetry.space_group_name_H-M   'P 1'
#
loop_
_entity.id
_entity.type
_entity.pdbx_description
1 polymer ?
#
loop_
_entity_poly.entity_id
_entity_poly.type
_entity_poly.pdbx_seq_one_letter_code
_entity_poly.pdbx_strand_id
1 'polypeptide(L)' 'MTEVTLLYWRDIPAQVIVGSGRRAAKGVLPARFEAAIDRAAMRSGAQGTDAYLSAWRRVPAPPQQGDA' A
#
# COMPACT_ATOMS: atom_id res chain seq x y z
N MET A 1 16.79 1.46 -13.63
CA MET A 1 15.34 1.72 -13.48
C MET A 1 14.97 1.44 -12.04
N THR A 2 14.25 2.35 -11.39
CA THR A 2 13.92 2.21 -9.98
C THR A 2 12.69 1.33 -9.82
N GLU A 3 12.81 0.23 -9.09
CA GLU A 3 11.67 -0.62 -8.75
C GLU A 3 10.73 0.15 -7.81
N VAL A 4 9.49 0.33 -8.22
CA VAL A 4 8.45 0.94 -7.37
C VAL A 4 7.37 -0.10 -7.13
N THR A 5 7.02 -0.31 -5.86
CA THR A 5 5.94 -1.20 -5.44
C THR A 5 4.93 -0.42 -4.63
N LEU A 6 3.66 -0.51 -5.02
CA LEU A 6 2.54 0.07 -4.29
C LEU A 6 1.93 -0.99 -3.38
N LEU A 7 1.76 -0.68 -2.11
CA LEU A 7 1.04 -1.52 -1.16
C LEU A 7 -0.40 -1.02 -1.06
N TYR A 8 -1.34 -1.92 -1.31
CA TYR A 8 -2.78 -1.67 -1.21
C TYR A 8 -3.42 -2.55 -0.15
N TRP A 9 -4.46 -2.02 0.49
CA TRP A 9 -5.49 -2.82 1.13
C TRP A 9 -6.71 -2.82 0.22
N ARG A 10 -7.09 -3.99 -0.31
CA ARG A 10 -8.06 -4.09 -1.42
C ARG A 10 -7.71 -3.11 -2.55
N ASP A 11 -8.54 -2.11 -2.77
CA ASP A 11 -8.42 -1.07 -3.80
C ASP A 11 -7.83 0.26 -3.29
N ILE A 12 -7.56 0.39 -1.98
CA ILE A 12 -7.06 1.63 -1.37
C ILE A 12 -5.55 1.54 -1.13
N PRO A 13 -4.75 2.48 -1.68
CA PRO A 13 -3.30 2.45 -1.48
C PRO A 13 -2.93 2.92 -0.07
N ALA A 14 -1.90 2.31 0.52
CA ALA A 14 -1.43 2.65 1.87
C ALA A 14 0.03 3.13 1.88
N GLN A 15 0.89 2.52 1.06
CA GLN A 15 2.32 2.81 1.06
C GLN A 15 2.93 2.70 -0.34
N VAL A 16 3.99 3.47 -0.56
CA VAL A 16 4.87 3.37 -1.71
C VAL A 16 6.21 2.83 -1.23
N ILE A 17 6.73 1.81 -1.90
CA ILE A 17 8.01 1.17 -1.60
C ILE A 17 8.90 1.36 -2.82
N VAL A 18 10.10 1.90 -2.60
CA VAL A 18 11.06 2.19 -3.66
C VAL A 18 12.32 1.36 -3.43
N GLY A 19 12.73 0.59 -4.43
CA GLY A 19 13.80 -0.40 -4.34
C GLY A 19 13.38 -1.70 -3.67
N SER A 20 14.36 -2.57 -3.41
CA SER A 20 14.12 -3.92 -2.90
C SER A 20 15.04 -4.32 -1.75
N GLY A 21 14.63 -5.36 -1.01
CA GLY A 21 15.37 -5.91 0.13
C GLY A 21 15.53 -4.91 1.29
N ARG A 22 16.70 -4.96 1.95
CA ARG A 22 17.02 -4.14 3.13
C ARG A 22 17.24 -2.65 2.82
N ARG A 23 17.42 -2.30 1.54
CA ARG A 23 17.65 -0.91 1.09
C ARG A 23 16.37 -0.22 0.60
N ALA A 24 15.23 -0.90 0.65
CA ALA A 24 13.98 -0.33 0.19
C ALA A 24 13.54 0.85 1.07
N ALA A 25 13.28 1.99 0.45
CA ALA A 25 12.64 3.13 1.11
C ALA A 25 11.13 2.92 1.12
N LYS A 26 10.47 3.26 2.23
CA LYS A 26 9.01 3.14 2.39
C LYS A 26 8.42 4.51 2.71
N GLY A 27 7.53 4.97 1.84
CA GLY A 27 6.71 6.16 2.07
C GLY A 27 5.30 5.76 2.46
N VAL A 28 4.88 6.12 3.68
CA VAL A 28 3.48 5.98 4.11
C VAL A 28 2.66 7.11 3.48
N LEU A 29 1.49 6.78 2.95
CA LEU A 29 0.61 7.77 2.34
C LEU A 29 -0.10 8.63 3.41
N PRO A 30 -0.61 9.82 3.04
CA PRO A 30 -1.29 10.70 4.00
C PRO A 30 -2.46 10.01 4.72
N ALA A 31 -2.75 10.44 5.95
CA ALA A 31 -3.74 9.84 6.85
C ALA A 31 -5.15 9.63 6.25
N ARG A 32 -5.54 10.39 5.22
CA ARG A 32 -6.81 10.19 4.49
C ARG A 32 -6.97 8.78 3.90
N PHE A 33 -5.86 8.12 3.54
CA PHE A 33 -5.87 6.77 2.98
C PHE A 33 -6.11 5.72 4.07
N GLU A 34 -5.47 5.87 5.22
CA GLU A 34 -5.71 5.02 6.40
C GLU A 34 -7.17 5.13 6.86
N ALA A 35 -7.70 6.36 6.98
CA ALA A 35 -9.10 6.58 7.31
C ALA A 35 -10.08 5.99 6.27
N ALA A 36 -9.67 5.86 5.00
CA ALA A 36 -10.48 5.18 3.98
C ALA A 36 -10.45 3.65 4.16
N ILE A 37 -9.28 3.08 4.49
CA ILE A 37 -9.12 1.66 4.81
C ILE A 37 -9.98 1.29 6.03
N ASP A 38 -9.90 2.08 7.10
CA ASP A 38 -10.67 1.82 8.32
C ASP A 38 -12.18 1.84 8.05
N ARG A 39 -12.67 2.86 7.34
CA ARG A 39 -14.09 2.95 6.98
C ARG A 39 -14.53 1.78 6.09
N ALA A 40 -13.70 1.35 5.15
CA ALA A 40 -14.00 0.22 4.29
C ALA A 40 -14.00 -1.11 5.07
N ALA A 41 -13.04 -1.29 5.99
CA ALA A 41 -12.94 -2.46 6.85
C ALA A 41 -14.13 -2.54 7.82
N MET A 42 -14.52 -1.42 8.43
CA MET A 42 -15.72 -1.33 9.28
C MET A 42 -16.98 -1.67 8.47
N ARG A 43 -17.16 -1.06 7.30
CA ARG A 43 -18.35 -1.27 6.47
C ARG A 43 -18.48 -2.71 5.97
N SER A 44 -17.38 -3.40 5.69
CA SER A 44 -17.41 -4.79 5.26
C SER A 44 -17.33 -5.80 6.42
N GLY A 45 -17.31 -5.35 7.68
CA GLY A 45 -17.12 -6.23 8.85
C GLY A 45 -15.75 -6.93 8.88
N ALA A 46 -14.76 -6.43 8.14
CA ALA A 46 -13.43 -7.03 8.08
C ALA A 46 -12.54 -6.59 9.25
N GLN A 47 -12.92 -5.55 9.99
CA GLN A 47 -12.14 -5.00 11.10
C GLN A 47 -11.79 -6.09 12.12
N GLY A 48 -10.49 -6.23 12.43
CA GLY A 48 -10.00 -7.20 13.42
C GLY A 48 -10.09 -8.67 12.99
N THR A 49 -10.42 -8.93 11.73
CA THR A 49 -10.55 -10.30 11.19
C THR A 49 -9.38 -10.64 10.28
N ASP A 50 -9.24 -11.92 9.95
CA ASP A 50 -8.29 -12.39 8.94
C ASP A 50 -8.53 -11.74 7.57
N ALA A 51 -9.79 -11.37 7.24
CA ALA A 51 -10.12 -10.66 6.01
C ALA A 51 -9.45 -9.28 5.90
N TYR A 52 -9.08 -8.66 7.02
CA TYR A 52 -8.30 -7.43 7.01
C TYR A 52 -6.83 -7.67 6.63
N LEU A 53 -6.23 -8.74 7.16
CA LEU A 53 -4.82 -9.07 6.94
C LEU A 53 -4.59 -9.72 5.57
N SER A 54 -5.55 -10.49 5.07
CA SER A 54 -5.46 -11.15 3.76
C SER A 54 -5.73 -10.23 2.57
N ALA A 55 -6.33 -9.07 2.81
CA ALA A 55 -6.65 -8.09 1.75
C ALA A 55 -5.45 -7.24 1.29
N TRP A 56 -4.29 -7.39 1.93
CA TRP A 56 -3.08 -6.67 1.56
C TRP A 56 -2.46 -7.22 0.28
N ARG A 57 -2.21 -6.36 -0.70
CA ARG A 57 -1.56 -6.73 -1.96
C ARG A 57 -0.45 -5.76 -2.33
N ARG A 58 0.64 -6.30 -2.86
CA ARG A 58 1.76 -5.55 -3.44
C ARG A 58 1.60 -5.54 -4.96
N VAL A 59 1.62 -4.35 -5.54
CA VAL A 59 1.50 -4.16 -6.99
C VAL A 59 2.77 -3.47 -7.48
N PRO A 60 3.60 -4.14 -8.29
CA PRO A 60 4.72 -3.50 -8.97
C PRO A 60 4.18 -2.40 -9.87
N ALA A 61 4.67 -1.17 -9.70
CA ALA A 61 4.42 -0.10 -10.63
C ALA A 61 5.42 -0.19 -11.79
N PRO A 62 5.02 0.21 -13.01
CA PRO A 62 5.95 0.26 -14.13
C PRO A 62 7.18 1.12 -13.77
N PRO A 63 8.37 0.74 -14.24
CA PRO A 63 9.60 1.46 -13.93
C PRO A 63 9.45 2.92 -14.34
N GLN A 64 9.52 3.82 -13.37
CA GLN A 64 9.47 5.26 -13.62
C GLN A 64 10.89 5.79 -13.75
N GLN A 65 11.09 6.68 -14.72
CA GLN A 65 12.29 7.48 -14.82
C GLN A 65 12.13 8.62 -13.81
N GLY A 66 12.90 8.57 -12.72
CA GLY A 66 12.96 9.68 -11.78
C GLY A 66 13.88 10.74 -12.35
N ASP A 67 13.36 11.94 -12.59
CA ASP A 67 14.20 13.10 -12.86
C ASP A 67 14.81 13.59 -11.54
N ALA A 68 16.13 13.76 -11.54
CA ALA A 68 16.93 14.17 -10.40
C ALA A 68 16.91 15.69 -10.19
#